data_AF-A0A202BTR3-F1
#
_entry.id   AF-A0A202BTR3-F1
#
_cell.length_a   1.000
_cell.length_b   1.000
_cell.length_c   1.000
_cell.angle_alpha   90.00
_cell.angle_beta   90.00
_cell.angle_gamma   90.00
#
_symmetry.space_group_name_H-M   'P 1'
#
loop_
_entity.id
_entity.type
_entity.pdbx_description
1 polymer ?
#
loop_
_entity_poly.entity_id
_entity_poly.type
_entity_poly.pdbx_seq_one_letter_code
_entity_poly.pdbx_strand_id
1 'polypeptide(L)'
;MSNITIYKNGELAITTGFSKDYEKTKRDIGVYSPIGLMLKILESKPELQNKIFQQQDFVLSKEEKDIISKKMEEYIDRDIHNFKEADETEVYKSIVYKSKTYKAPFKRSYLSLEKKLMPAISLYNLFNDPNDSDVVEFKFD
;
A
#
# COMPACT_ATOMS: atom_id res chain seq x y z
N MET A 1 -16.57 5.88 13.22
CA MET A 1 -15.55 5.16 12.44
C MET A 1 -14.24 5.53 13.05
N SER A 2 -13.40 4.56 13.40
CA SER A 2 -12.05 4.87 13.85
C SER A 2 -11.21 5.34 12.67
N ASN A 3 -10.26 6.21 12.94
CA ASN A 3 -9.19 6.51 12.02
C ASN A 3 -8.01 5.60 12.34
N ILE A 4 -7.24 5.29 11.32
CA ILE A 4 -5.97 4.62 11.46
C ILE A 4 -4.89 5.57 10.93
N THR A 5 -3.90 5.82 11.77
CA THR A 5 -2.75 6.65 11.43
C THR A 5 -1.50 5.77 11.50
N ILE A 6 -0.72 5.75 10.41
CA ILE A 6 0.56 5.06 10.35
C ILE A 6 1.66 6.10 10.41
N TYR A 7 2.58 5.90 11.36
CA TYR A 7 3.80 6.69 11.50
C TYR A 7 4.99 5.87 11.03
N LYS A 8 5.97 6.55 10.44
CA LYS A 8 7.30 6.01 10.12
C LYS A 8 8.34 6.90 10.79
N ASN A 9 9.13 6.34 11.70
CA ASN A 9 10.12 7.06 12.49
C ASN A 9 9.52 8.28 13.23
N GLY A 10 8.28 8.13 13.72
CA GLY A 10 7.53 9.20 14.38
C GLY A 10 6.91 10.25 13.45
N GLU A 11 7.17 10.19 12.13
CA GLU A 11 6.56 11.07 11.15
C GLU A 11 5.28 10.47 10.58
N LEU A 12 4.24 11.29 10.40
CA LEU A 12 2.96 10.85 9.84
C LEU A 12 3.15 10.43 8.39
N ALA A 13 2.90 9.15 8.10
CA ALA A 13 2.99 8.59 6.75
C ALA A 13 1.62 8.45 6.08
N ILE A 14 0.63 7.94 6.82
CA ILE A 14 -0.74 7.73 6.32
C ILE A 14 -1.73 8.08 7.42
N THR A 15 -2.81 8.78 7.09
CA THR A 15 -4.00 8.86 7.94
C THR A 15 -5.24 8.65 7.09
N THR A 16 -6.13 7.75 7.52
CA THR A 16 -7.35 7.42 6.77
C THR A 16 -8.42 6.83 7.69
N GLY A 17 -9.68 6.97 7.28
CA GLY A 17 -10.77 6.23 7.91
C GLY A 17 -10.56 4.72 7.80
N PHE A 18 -10.85 4.02 8.89
CA PHE A 18 -10.81 2.57 8.98
C PHE A 18 -12.20 1.96 8.80
N SER A 19 -12.30 0.99 7.90
CA SER A 19 -13.50 0.18 7.72
C SER A 19 -13.11 -1.29 7.68
N LYS A 20 -13.77 -2.10 8.53
CA LYS A 20 -13.66 -3.56 8.47
C LYS A 20 -14.25 -4.13 7.18
N ASP A 21 -15.21 -3.42 6.58
CA ASP A 21 -15.80 -3.77 5.29
C ASP A 21 -15.10 -3.02 4.14
N TYR A 22 -13.80 -3.30 3.99
CA TYR A 22 -12.97 -2.70 2.94
C TYR A 22 -13.38 -3.17 1.54
N GLU A 23 -14.04 -4.32 1.41
CA GLU A 23 -14.60 -4.81 0.13
C GLU A 23 -15.81 -3.99 -0.32
N LYS A 24 -16.71 -3.62 0.59
CA LYS A 24 -17.79 -2.66 0.27
C LYS A 24 -17.22 -1.31 -0.13
N THR A 25 -16.25 -0.80 0.61
CA THR A 25 -15.59 0.47 0.28
C THR A 25 -14.99 0.46 -1.13
N LYS A 26 -14.31 -0.64 -1.50
CA LYS A 26 -13.76 -0.83 -2.85
C LYS A 26 -14.85 -1.01 -3.91
N ARG A 27 -16.00 -1.61 -3.59
CA ARG A 27 -17.15 -1.70 -4.50
C ARG A 27 -17.74 -0.33 -4.80
N ASP A 28 -17.86 0.51 -3.77
CA ASP A 28 -18.48 1.83 -3.87
C ASP A 28 -17.56 2.85 -4.56
N ILE A 29 -16.24 2.80 -4.27
CA ILE A 29 -15.24 3.75 -4.80
C ILE A 29 -14.57 3.23 -6.07
N GLY A 30 -14.59 1.91 -6.30
CA GLY A 30 -13.96 1.24 -7.43
C GLY A 30 -12.49 0.84 -7.21
N VAL A 31 -11.84 1.36 -6.16
CA VAL A 31 -10.46 1.02 -5.78
C VAL A 31 -10.33 0.84 -4.27
N TYR A 32 -9.32 0.09 -3.84
CA TYR A 32 -9.00 -0.02 -2.41
C TYR A 32 -8.32 1.28 -1.92
N SER A 33 -8.67 1.73 -0.71
CA SER A 33 -7.81 2.66 0.03
C SER A 33 -6.48 1.97 0.39
N PRO A 34 -5.42 2.71 0.78
CA PRO A 34 -4.16 2.08 1.20
C PRO A 34 -4.36 1.00 2.26
N ILE A 35 -5.14 1.30 3.31
CA ILE A 35 -5.43 0.34 4.38
C ILE A 35 -6.35 -0.78 3.90
N GLY A 36 -7.35 -0.50 3.07
CA GLY A 36 -8.21 -1.53 2.50
C GLY A 36 -7.42 -2.52 1.63
N LEU A 37 -6.43 -2.04 0.89
CA LEU A 37 -5.53 -2.88 0.11
C LEU A 37 -4.65 -3.73 1.03
N MET A 38 -4.08 -3.13 2.07
CA MET A 38 -3.29 -3.82 3.07
C MET A 38 -4.11 -4.93 3.77
N LEU A 39 -5.36 -4.67 4.15
CA LEU A 39 -6.23 -5.69 4.72
C LEU A 39 -6.53 -6.80 3.70
N LYS A 40 -6.75 -6.46 2.42
CA LYS A 40 -7.01 -7.43 1.36
C LYS A 40 -5.84 -8.38 1.16
N ILE A 41 -4.62 -7.87 1.03
CA ILE A 41 -3.45 -8.72 0.78
C ILE A 41 -3.08 -9.59 2.01
N LEU A 42 -3.46 -9.13 3.21
CA LEU A 42 -3.24 -9.84 4.47
C LEU A 42 -4.32 -10.87 4.81
N GLU A 43 -5.33 -11.11 3.95
CA GLU A 43 -6.30 -12.20 4.16
C GLU A 43 -5.63 -13.58 4.32
N SER A 44 -4.45 -13.76 3.71
CA SER A 44 -3.63 -14.98 3.85
C SER A 44 -2.75 -15.02 5.11
N LYS A 45 -2.79 -13.96 5.93
CA LYS A 45 -1.99 -13.75 7.14
C LYS A 45 -2.90 -13.26 8.28
N PRO A 46 -3.78 -14.14 8.80
CA PRO A 46 -4.88 -13.74 9.69
C PRO A 46 -4.40 -13.12 11.00
N GLU A 47 -3.23 -13.51 11.52
CA GLU A 47 -2.68 -12.95 12.76
C GLU A 47 -2.40 -11.45 12.63
N LEU A 48 -1.67 -11.05 11.59
CA LEU A 48 -1.34 -9.65 11.31
C LEU A 48 -2.58 -8.85 10.91
N GLN A 49 -3.49 -9.46 10.14
CA GLN A 49 -4.76 -8.85 9.80
C GLN A 49 -5.63 -8.57 11.05
N ASN A 50 -5.69 -9.53 11.97
CA ASN A 50 -6.44 -9.41 13.22
C ASN A 50 -5.83 -8.36 14.14
N LYS A 51 -4.50 -8.22 14.18
CA LYS A 51 -3.82 -7.15 14.93
C LYS A 51 -4.32 -5.76 14.51
N ILE A 52 -4.51 -5.53 13.20
CA ILE A 52 -5.11 -4.30 12.69
C ILE A 52 -6.60 -4.20 13.06
N PHE A 53 -7.37 -5.29 12.98
CA PHE A 53 -8.80 -5.28 13.31
C PHE A 53 -9.12 -5.05 14.80
N GLN A 54 -8.17 -5.36 15.69
CA GLN A 54 -8.27 -5.07 17.11
C GLN A 54 -8.30 -3.57 17.40
N GLN A 55 -7.79 -2.73 16.48
CA GLN A 55 -7.76 -1.27 16.61
C GLN A 55 -7.09 -0.81 17.91
N GLN A 56 -5.99 -1.49 18.26
CA GLN A 56 -5.11 -1.09 19.34
C GLN A 56 -3.83 -0.56 18.75
N ASP A 57 -3.19 0.38 19.43
CA ASP A 57 -1.89 0.87 19.01
C ASP A 57 -0.86 -0.25 19.01
N PHE A 58 -0.03 -0.33 17.97
CA PHE A 58 1.08 -1.27 17.93
C PHE A 58 2.21 -0.79 17.03
N VAL A 59 3.39 -1.36 17.25
CA VAL A 59 4.54 -1.23 16.36
C VAL A 59 4.70 -2.52 15.56
N LEU A 60 5.03 -2.40 14.27
CA LEU A 60 5.35 -3.57 13.46
C LEU A 60 6.73 -4.11 13.81
N SER A 61 6.84 -5.43 13.93
CA SER A 61 8.13 -6.11 13.96
C SER A 61 8.76 -6.14 12.56
N LYS A 62 10.07 -6.43 12.49
CA LYS A 62 10.77 -6.70 11.23
C LYS A 62 10.05 -7.73 10.37
N GLU A 63 9.65 -8.85 10.97
CA GLU A 63 8.96 -9.93 10.26
C GLU A 63 7.61 -9.46 9.70
N GLU A 64 6.86 -8.67 10.46
CA GLU A 64 5.58 -8.13 9.98
C GLU A 64 5.77 -7.12 8.84
N LYS A 65 6.80 -6.25 8.92
CA LYS A 65 7.19 -5.35 7.83
C LYS A 65 7.57 -6.15 6.58
N ASP A 66 8.38 -7.19 6.71
CA ASP A 66 8.82 -8.07 5.63
C ASP A 66 7.64 -8.82 4.99
N ILE A 67 6.66 -9.28 5.79
CA ILE A 67 5.44 -9.91 5.28
C ILE A 67 4.62 -8.92 4.44
N ILE A 68 4.41 -7.71 4.95
CA ILE A 68 3.61 -6.70 4.23
C ILE A 68 4.33 -6.27 2.95
N SER A 69 5.62 -5.96 3.02
CA SER A 69 6.41 -5.54 1.85
C SER A 69 6.40 -6.60 0.76
N LYS A 70 6.65 -7.86 1.10
CA LYS A 70 6.60 -8.98 0.15
C LYS A 70 5.23 -9.17 -0.48
N LYS A 71 4.15 -9.05 0.31
CA LYS A 71 2.78 -9.19 -0.22
C LYS A 71 2.41 -8.03 -1.16
N MET A 72 2.90 -6.82 -0.89
CA MET A 72 2.76 -5.69 -1.80
C MET A 72 3.57 -5.90 -3.08
N GLU A 73 4.81 -6.37 -2.98
CA GLU A 73 5.65 -6.73 -4.11
C GLU A 73 4.97 -7.76 -5.02
N GLU A 74 4.45 -8.86 -4.46
CA GLU A 74 3.67 -9.87 -5.21
C GLU A 74 2.46 -9.24 -5.94
N TYR A 75 1.78 -8.29 -5.31
CA TYR A 75 0.64 -7.60 -5.90
C TYR A 75 1.04 -6.66 -7.04
N ILE A 76 2.14 -5.92 -6.86
CA ILE A 76 2.69 -4.98 -7.85
C ILE A 76 3.21 -5.76 -9.06
N ASP A 77 4.06 -6.76 -8.83
CA ASP A 77 4.76 -7.51 -9.89
C ASP A 77 3.77 -8.23 -10.82
N ARG A 78 2.60 -8.66 -10.31
CA ARG A 78 1.52 -9.24 -11.13
C ARG A 78 0.98 -8.27 -12.19
N ASP A 79 0.98 -6.97 -11.93
CA ASP A 79 0.24 -6.00 -12.74
C ASP A 79 1.17 -4.93 -13.37
N ILE A 80 2.38 -4.71 -12.83
CA ILE A 80 3.33 -3.69 -13.27
C ILE A 80 3.88 -3.96 -14.69
N HIS A 81 3.91 -5.22 -15.13
CA HIS A 81 4.34 -5.59 -16.49
C HIS A 81 3.44 -5.02 -17.60
N ASN A 82 2.25 -4.50 -17.24
CA ASN A 82 1.35 -3.83 -18.16
C ASN A 82 1.71 -2.33 -18.35
N PHE A 83 2.72 -1.84 -17.63
CA PHE A 83 3.28 -0.50 -17.75
C PHE A 83 4.49 -0.55 -18.68
N LYS A 84 4.75 0.54 -19.40
CA LYS A 84 5.96 0.67 -20.20
C LYS A 84 7.07 1.23 -19.32
N GLU A 85 8.29 0.71 -19.41
CA GLU A 85 9.44 1.34 -18.77
C GLU A 85 9.68 2.71 -19.41
N ALA A 86 10.11 3.66 -18.60
CA ALA A 86 10.16 5.05 -18.97
C ALA A 86 11.46 5.42 -19.72
N ASP A 87 11.34 5.86 -20.97
CA ASP A 87 12.44 6.45 -21.75
C ASP A 87 12.45 7.98 -21.62
N GLU A 88 13.64 8.60 -21.58
CA GLU A 88 13.94 9.98 -21.12
C GLU A 88 13.24 11.11 -21.89
N THR A 89 12.60 10.79 -23.02
CA THR A 89 12.20 11.77 -24.06
C THR A 89 10.71 12.12 -24.11
N GLU A 90 9.84 11.48 -23.33
CA GLU A 90 8.39 11.75 -23.37
C GLU A 90 7.86 12.43 -22.09
N VAL A 91 6.72 13.13 -22.17
CA VAL A 91 6.02 13.69 -21.00
C VAL A 91 4.94 12.71 -20.54
N TYR A 92 5.11 12.09 -19.37
CA TYR A 92 4.20 11.09 -18.81
C TYR A 92 4.14 11.18 -17.28
N LYS A 93 3.09 10.60 -16.69
CA LYS A 93 3.04 10.41 -15.24
C LYS A 93 3.96 9.24 -14.87
N SER A 94 5.09 9.59 -14.27
CA SER A 94 6.12 8.65 -13.82
C SER A 94 5.75 8.00 -12.50
N ILE A 95 5.96 6.69 -12.40
CA ILE A 95 5.86 5.94 -11.15
C ILE A 95 7.21 5.28 -10.89
N VAL A 96 7.80 5.52 -9.72
CA VAL A 96 9.08 4.94 -9.33
C VAL A 96 8.87 3.68 -8.51
N TYR A 97 9.51 2.58 -8.90
CA TYR A 97 9.48 1.29 -8.19
C TYR A 97 10.78 0.53 -8.43
N LYS A 98 11.44 0.02 -7.37
CA LYS A 98 12.73 -0.68 -7.41
C LYS A 98 13.79 0.03 -8.29
N SER A 99 13.96 1.34 -8.08
CA SER A 99 14.89 2.20 -8.84
C SER A 99 14.64 2.27 -10.34
N LYS A 100 13.48 1.80 -10.82
CA LYS A 100 13.00 1.95 -12.18
C LYS A 100 11.86 2.95 -12.24
N THR A 101 11.73 3.62 -13.38
CA THR A 101 10.61 4.52 -13.64
C THR A 101 9.70 3.87 -14.67
N TYR A 102 8.41 3.79 -14.36
CA TYR A 102 7.38 3.21 -15.21
C TYR A 102 6.44 4.31 -15.71
N LYS A 103 6.08 4.27 -16.99
CA LYS A 103 5.02 5.07 -17.61
C LYS A 103 3.69 4.35 -17.42
N ALA A 104 2.78 4.99 -16.70
CA ALA A 104 1.40 4.53 -16.64
C ALA A 104 0.71 4.76 -17.99
N PRO A 105 0.00 3.76 -18.57
CA PRO A 105 -0.84 4.01 -19.72
C PRO A 105 -1.94 5.01 -19.35
N PHE A 106 -2.03 6.11 -20.08
CA PHE A 106 -3.01 7.18 -19.84
C PHE A 106 -4.43 6.68 -20.19
N LYS A 107 -5.08 5.98 -19.24
CA LYS A 107 -6.48 5.57 -19.39
C LYS A 107 -7.37 6.60 -18.69
N ARG A 108 -8.30 7.19 -19.46
CA ARG A 108 -9.29 8.20 -19.00
C ARG A 108 -10.34 7.65 -18.00
N SER A 109 -10.24 6.40 -17.54
CA SER A 109 -11.22 5.82 -16.62
C SER A 109 -10.81 6.01 -15.17
N TYR A 110 -11.81 6.13 -14.30
CA TYR A 110 -11.68 6.24 -12.84
C TYR A 110 -11.08 4.98 -12.18
N LEU A 111 -10.86 3.90 -12.94
CA LEU A 111 -10.33 2.58 -12.52
C LEU A 111 -8.97 2.26 -13.18
N SER A 112 -8.16 3.27 -13.51
CA SER A 112 -6.88 3.02 -14.17
C SER A 112 -5.96 2.11 -13.33
N LEU A 113 -5.15 1.29 -14.01
CA LEU A 113 -4.19 0.39 -13.37
C LEU A 113 -3.20 1.15 -12.47
N GLU A 114 -2.92 2.41 -12.84
CA GLU A 114 -2.21 3.38 -12.02
C GLU A 114 -2.85 3.59 -10.64
N LYS A 115 -4.15 3.90 -10.59
CA LYS A 115 -4.87 4.09 -9.31
C LYS A 115 -4.90 2.82 -8.45
N LYS A 116 -4.80 1.64 -9.07
CA LYS A 116 -4.67 0.35 -8.38
C LYS A 116 -3.27 0.16 -7.78
N LEU A 117 -2.21 0.50 -8.52
CA LEU A 117 -0.83 0.23 -8.12
C LEU A 117 -0.17 1.33 -7.28
N MET A 118 -0.58 2.60 -7.42
CA MET A 118 -0.01 3.70 -6.63
C MET A 118 -0.12 3.46 -5.11
N PRO A 119 -1.27 3.03 -4.55
CA PRO A 119 -1.36 2.70 -3.14
C PRO A 119 -0.44 1.53 -2.75
N ALA A 120 -0.36 0.49 -3.60
CA ALA A 120 0.49 -0.67 -3.37
C ALA A 120 1.98 -0.28 -3.28
N ILE A 121 2.44 0.55 -4.22
CA ILE A 121 3.84 1.03 -4.28
C ILE A 121 4.15 1.94 -3.09
N SER A 122 3.22 2.83 -2.74
CA SER A 122 3.38 3.68 -1.55
C SER A 122 3.52 2.85 -0.28
N LEU A 123 2.71 1.80 -0.12
CA LEU A 123 2.80 0.89 1.03
C LEU A 123 4.09 0.06 0.97
N TYR A 124 4.45 -0.47 -0.19
CA TYR A 124 5.71 -1.19 -0.37
C TYR A 124 6.90 -0.34 0.11
N ASN A 125 7.01 0.91 -0.35
CA ASN A 125 8.10 1.81 0.07
C ASN A 125 8.03 2.19 1.56
N LEU A 126 6.85 2.14 2.16
CA LEU A 126 6.66 2.40 3.60
C LEU A 126 7.26 1.26 4.44
N PHE A 127 7.05 0.01 4.04
CA PHE A 127 7.41 -1.19 4.80
C PHE A 127 8.70 -1.88 4.33
N ASN A 128 9.15 -1.64 3.11
CA ASN A 128 10.38 -2.21 2.56
C ASN A 128 11.61 -1.51 3.15
N ASP A 129 12.06 -2.04 4.27
CA ASP A 129 13.18 -1.54 5.07
C ASP A 129 14.20 -2.67 5.27
N PRO A 130 15.06 -2.94 4.28
CA PRO A 130 15.97 -4.09 4.30
C PRO A 130 17.01 -4.03 5.43
N ASN A 131 17.25 -2.84 5.99
CA ASN A 131 18.19 -2.64 7.09
C ASN A 131 17.50 -2.68 8.46
N ASP A 132 16.18 -2.89 8.50
CA ASP A 132 15.36 -2.85 9.73
C ASP A 132 15.59 -1.58 10.57
N SER A 133 15.80 -0.45 9.89
CA SER A 133 16.11 0.84 10.52
C SER A 133 14.88 1.67 10.86
N ASP A 134 13.74 1.36 10.23
CA ASP A 134 12.51 2.13 10.33
C ASP A 134 11.57 1.58 11.41
N VAL A 135 11.12 2.45 12.31
CA VAL A 135 10.05 2.14 13.26
C VAL A 135 8.71 2.50 12.59
N VAL A 136 7.83 1.51 12.42
CA VAL A 136 6.51 1.73 11.82
C VAL A 136 5.42 1.47 12.85
N GLU A 137 4.68 2.52 13.20
CA GLU A 137 3.67 2.50 14.26
C GLU A 137 2.27 2.69 13.70
N PHE A 138 1.33 1.93 14.22
CA PHE A 138 -0.10 2.04 13.95
C PHE A 138 -0.78 2.64 15.16
N LYS A 139 -1.52 3.72 14.94
CA LYS A 139 -2.33 4.44 15.93
C LYS A 139 -3.78 4.43 15.52
N PHE A 140 -4.69 4.23 16.48
CA PHE A 140 -6.13 4.22 16.23
C PHE A 140 -6.83 5.26 17.09
N ASP A 141 -7.62 6.13 16.44
CA ASP A 141 -8.38 7.22 17.07
C ASP A 141 -9.89 7.09 16.81
#